data_AF-A0A368YC94-F1
#
_entry.id   AF-A0A368YC94-F1
#
_cell.length_a   1.000
_cell.length_b   1.000
_cell.length_c   1.000
_cell.angle_alpha   90.00
_cell.angle_beta   90.00
_cell.angle_gamma   90.00
#
_symmetry.space_group_name_H-M   'P 1'
#
loop_
_entity.id
_entity.type
_entity.pdbx_description
1 polymer ?
#
loop_
_entity_poly.entity_id
_entity_poly.type
_entity_poly.pdbx_seq_one_letter_code
_entity_poly.pdbx_strand_id
1 'polypeptide(L)'
;MLKTLALTTCLGLILATPSLAETYTDPDPAWWNAFLDTLDGTAPDLESQALQDPEYLAADEFSRDEAMTRVMARLAADRATLDPASAEVVLSIRADFGDYDSARGGFPVSIFTPTSRLPLSMGRSLFFRNWQDVALFPATRDEGRALRQKIGQDSLLARVDIRDIRKSRTRSGGYEGHVARVTYSTTTGSEIGQIIPPDAIAADPAVVAAQTEAA
;
A
#
# COMPACT_ATOMS: atom_id res chain seq x y z
N MET A 1 21.79 -28.45 57.33
CA MET A 1 20.58 -27.61 57.40
C MET A 1 20.28 -27.09 56.01
N LEU A 2 19.11 -27.45 55.50
CA LEU A 2 18.62 -27.26 54.13
C LEU A 2 18.02 -25.85 53.99
N LYS A 3 18.41 -25.08 52.96
CA LYS A 3 17.63 -23.92 52.50
C LYS A 3 17.62 -23.88 50.98
N THR A 4 16.56 -24.43 50.43
CA THR A 4 16.12 -24.37 49.03
C THR A 4 15.59 -22.97 48.75
N LEU A 5 16.13 -22.27 47.73
CA LEU A 5 15.44 -21.16 47.08
C LEU A 5 15.03 -21.61 45.69
N ALA A 6 13.74 -21.80 45.48
CA ALA A 6 13.14 -21.96 44.16
C ALA A 6 13.07 -20.59 43.49
N LEU A 7 13.78 -20.42 42.37
CA LEU A 7 13.62 -19.27 41.50
C LEU A 7 12.43 -19.56 40.58
N THR A 8 11.29 -18.95 40.87
CA THR A 8 10.10 -19.04 40.02
C THR A 8 10.30 -18.13 38.81
N THR A 9 10.60 -18.73 37.66
CA THR A 9 10.67 -18.04 36.37
C THR A 9 9.24 -17.67 35.95
N CYS A 10 8.83 -16.41 36.15
CA CYS A 10 7.61 -15.88 35.55
C CYS A 10 7.85 -15.66 34.06
N LEU A 11 7.39 -16.63 33.26
CA LEU A 11 7.25 -16.52 31.82
C LEU A 11 6.14 -15.49 31.53
N GLY A 12 6.53 -14.24 31.23
CA GLY A 12 5.59 -13.21 30.79
C GLY A 12 5.11 -13.53 29.38
N LEU A 13 3.85 -13.98 29.25
CA LEU A 13 3.15 -13.96 27.97
C LEU A 13 2.99 -12.50 27.53
N ILE A 14 3.80 -12.09 26.55
CA ILE A 14 3.53 -10.87 25.78
C ILE A 14 2.36 -11.20 24.86
N LEU A 15 1.15 -10.76 25.24
CA LEU A 15 0.01 -10.70 24.35
C LEU A 15 0.36 -9.72 23.23
N ALA A 16 0.79 -10.23 22.08
CA ALA A 16 0.84 -9.45 20.85
C ALA A 16 -0.60 -9.05 20.52
N THR A 17 -0.96 -7.79 20.75
CA THR A 17 -2.16 -7.21 20.15
C THR A 17 -2.03 -7.40 18.64
N PRO A 18 -3.01 -8.03 17.95
CA PRO A 18 -2.99 -8.03 16.50
C PRO A 18 -3.05 -6.56 16.08
N SER A 19 -1.99 -6.04 15.44
CA SER A 19 -2.12 -4.78 14.74
C SER A 19 -3.15 -5.03 13.64
N LEU A 20 -4.29 -4.37 13.74
CA LEU A 20 -5.20 -4.30 12.61
C LEU A 20 -4.41 -3.58 11.52
N ALA A 21 -4.30 -4.22 10.36
CA ALA A 21 -3.76 -3.57 9.17
C ALA A 21 -4.57 -2.29 8.93
N GLU A 22 -3.90 -1.15 8.97
CA GLU A 22 -4.55 0.13 8.73
C GLU A 22 -4.75 0.32 7.22
N THR A 23 -6.00 0.48 6.80
CA THR A 23 -6.35 0.67 5.39
C THR A 23 -6.45 2.15 5.05
N TYR A 24 -5.60 2.63 4.16
CA TYR A 24 -5.60 4.00 3.66
C TYR A 24 -6.16 4.03 2.24
N THR A 25 -7.25 4.78 2.01
CA THR A 25 -7.90 4.88 0.70
C THR A 25 -7.54 6.17 0.00
N ASP A 26 -7.05 6.07 -1.24
CA ASP A 26 -6.56 7.15 -2.09
C ASP A 26 -5.72 8.19 -1.31
N PRO A 27 -4.61 7.77 -0.67
CA PRO A 27 -3.84 8.66 0.19
C PRO A 27 -3.29 9.86 -0.58
N ASP A 28 -3.29 11.01 0.08
CA ASP A 28 -2.80 12.25 -0.51
C ASP A 28 -1.26 12.27 -0.64
N PRO A 29 -0.69 13.26 -1.36
CA PRO A 29 0.75 13.36 -1.52
C PRO A 29 1.55 13.55 -0.21
N ALA A 30 0.96 14.16 0.82
CA ALA A 30 1.64 14.39 2.10
C ALA A 30 1.77 13.06 2.87
N TRP A 31 0.70 12.27 2.88
CA TRP A 31 0.72 10.91 3.42
C TRP A 31 1.76 10.03 2.71
N TRP A 32 1.80 10.05 1.37
CA TRP A 32 2.79 9.28 0.62
C TRP A 32 4.23 9.69 0.94
N ASN A 33 4.50 11.00 1.03
CA ASN A 33 5.83 11.47 1.41
C ASN A 33 6.22 10.95 2.79
N ALA A 34 5.33 11.13 3.77
CA ALA A 34 5.55 10.62 5.11
C ALA A 34 5.79 9.10 5.08
N PHE A 35 4.88 8.31 4.53
CA PHE A 35 4.98 6.86 4.46
C PHE A 35 6.35 6.38 3.92
N LEU A 36 6.78 6.96 2.80
CA LEU A 36 8.03 6.58 2.14
C LEU A 36 9.27 7.06 2.91
N ASP A 37 9.22 8.23 3.54
CA ASP A 37 10.30 8.70 4.41
C ASP A 37 10.44 7.78 5.64
N THR A 38 9.33 7.26 6.20
CA THR A 38 9.37 6.27 7.30
C THR A 38 10.06 5.01 6.82
N LEU A 39 9.68 4.55 5.64
CA LEU A 39 10.21 3.35 5.02
C LEU A 39 11.72 3.46 4.75
N ASP A 40 12.17 4.65 4.36
CA ASP A 40 13.58 4.95 4.14
C ASP A 40 14.37 5.20 5.44
N GLY A 41 13.71 5.23 6.60
CA GLY A 41 14.33 5.58 7.89
C GLY A 41 14.77 7.04 7.96
N THR A 42 14.18 7.91 7.14
CA THR A 42 14.48 9.35 7.12
C THR A 42 13.72 10.04 8.25
N ALA A 43 14.45 10.79 9.07
CA ALA A 43 13.85 11.59 10.13
C ALA A 43 12.99 12.71 9.50
N PRO A 44 11.73 12.88 9.95
CA PRO A 44 10.87 13.93 9.42
C PRO A 44 11.38 15.30 9.87
N ASP A 45 11.41 16.25 8.95
CA ASP A 45 11.60 17.67 9.28
C ASP A 45 10.25 18.28 9.70
N LEU A 46 9.85 17.97 10.93
CA LEU A 46 8.57 18.40 11.49
C LEU A 46 8.46 19.91 11.60
N GLU A 47 9.57 20.61 11.82
CA GLU A 47 9.60 22.07 11.92
C GLU A 47 9.29 22.71 10.55
N SER A 48 9.98 22.29 9.49
CA SER A 48 9.68 22.78 8.14
C SER A 48 8.26 22.44 7.69
N GLN A 49 7.73 21.28 8.08
CA GLN A 49 6.33 20.91 7.81
C GLN A 49 5.36 21.80 8.59
N ALA A 50 5.63 22.04 9.88
CA ALA A 50 4.80 22.89 10.71
C ALA A 50 4.75 24.34 10.22
N LEU A 51 5.85 24.87 9.67
CA LEU A 51 5.89 26.20 9.05
C LEU A 51 4.96 26.34 7.82
N GLN A 52 4.61 25.24 7.16
CA GLN A 52 3.70 25.21 6.02
C GLN A 52 2.26 24.84 6.41
N ASP A 53 2.03 24.56 7.69
CA ASP A 53 0.75 24.07 8.17
C ASP A 53 -0.30 25.18 8.22
N PRO A 54 -1.55 24.93 7.78
CA PRO A 54 -2.62 25.93 7.83
C PRO A 54 -2.86 26.53 9.22
N GLU A 55 -2.72 25.75 10.30
CA GLU A 55 -2.91 26.26 11.66
C GLU A 55 -1.80 27.24 12.06
N TYR A 56 -0.55 26.93 11.72
CA TYR A 56 0.57 27.85 11.96
C TYR A 56 0.45 29.11 11.10
N LEU A 57 0.10 28.95 9.82
CA LEU A 57 -0.07 30.07 8.88
C LEU A 57 -1.24 31.00 9.24
N ALA A 58 -2.26 30.48 9.92
CA ALA A 58 -3.40 31.26 10.39
C ALA A 58 -3.17 31.95 11.75
N ALA A 59 -2.11 31.60 12.48
CA ALA A 59 -1.82 32.15 13.79
C ALA A 59 -1.27 33.59 13.71
N ASP A 60 -1.75 34.44 14.62
CA ASP A 60 -1.22 35.79 14.82
C ASP A 60 0.17 35.76 15.49
N GLU A 61 0.83 36.91 15.54
CA GLU A 61 2.17 37.04 16.10
C GLU A 61 2.27 36.69 17.59
N PHE A 62 1.16 36.65 18.33
CA PHE A 62 1.13 36.35 19.76
C PHE A 62 0.83 34.88 20.06
N SER A 63 0.19 34.17 19.13
CA SER A 63 -0.19 32.75 19.24
C SER A 63 0.71 31.82 18.42
N ARG A 64 1.65 32.36 17.63
CA ARG A 64 2.50 31.61 16.70
C ARG A 64 3.34 30.50 17.36
N ASP A 65 3.92 30.76 18.53
CA ASP A 65 4.75 29.78 19.23
C ASP A 65 3.93 28.62 19.80
N GLU A 66 2.73 28.93 20.31
CA GLU A 66 1.78 27.91 20.77
C GLU A 66 1.26 27.07 19.60
N ALA A 67 0.91 27.72 18.49
CA ALA A 67 0.48 27.04 17.26
C ALA A 67 1.59 26.12 16.73
N MET A 68 2.84 26.58 16.66
CA MET A 68 3.99 25.77 16.27
C MET A 68 4.10 24.50 17.13
N THR A 69 4.04 24.65 18.45
CA THR A 69 4.14 23.53 19.39
C THR A 69 3.00 22.53 19.18
N ARG A 70 1.75 23.00 19.01
CA ARG A 70 0.60 22.12 18.76
C ARG A 70 0.71 21.38 17.43
N VAL A 71 1.08 22.09 16.37
CA VAL A 71 1.23 21.51 15.04
C VAL A 71 2.34 20.46 15.03
N MET A 72 3.51 20.75 15.60
CA MET A 72 4.59 19.78 15.71
C MET A 72 4.19 18.55 16.51
N ALA A 73 3.47 18.72 17.63
CA ALA A 73 2.98 17.59 18.42
C ALA A 73 1.97 16.74 17.65
N ARG A 74 1.06 17.38 16.88
CA ARG A 74 0.13 16.68 15.97
C ARG A 74 0.87 15.90 14.90
N LEU A 75 1.77 16.54 14.16
CA LEU A 75 2.55 15.89 13.09
C LEU A 75 3.39 14.72 13.64
N ALA A 76 3.97 14.86 14.83
CA ALA A 76 4.68 13.77 15.49
C ALA A 76 3.77 12.59 15.87
N ALA A 77 2.55 12.88 16.35
CA ALA A 77 1.56 11.86 16.67
C ALA A 77 1.07 11.12 15.43
N ASP A 78 0.70 11.86 14.37
CA ASP A 78 0.27 11.30 13.08
C ASP A 78 1.39 10.44 12.46
N ARG A 79 2.65 10.81 12.68
CA ARG A 79 3.81 10.02 12.27
C ARG A 79 3.93 8.72 13.05
N ALA A 80 3.68 8.76 14.36
CA ALA A 80 3.85 7.61 15.24
C ALA A 80 2.83 6.50 15.00
N THR A 81 1.66 6.83 14.43
CA THR A 81 0.64 5.84 14.04
C THR A 81 0.97 5.13 12.73
N LEU A 82 1.83 5.72 11.90
CA LEU A 82 2.11 5.24 10.56
C LEU A 82 3.09 4.05 10.62
N ASP A 83 2.57 2.84 10.44
CA ASP A 83 3.33 1.59 10.38
C ASP A 83 3.42 1.04 8.95
N PRO A 84 4.56 1.22 8.24
CA PRO A 84 4.72 0.70 6.90
C PRO A 84 4.62 -0.81 6.78
N ALA A 85 4.87 -1.57 7.86
CA ALA A 85 4.86 -3.03 7.82
C ALA A 85 3.45 -3.61 7.74
N SER A 86 2.45 -2.92 8.29
CA SER A 86 1.06 -3.37 8.33
C SER A 86 0.10 -2.55 7.45
N ALA A 87 0.59 -1.48 6.80
CA ALA A 87 -0.25 -0.63 5.97
C ALA A 87 -0.81 -1.34 4.74
N GLU A 88 -2.12 -1.17 4.55
CA GLU A 88 -2.82 -1.50 3.31
C GLU A 88 -3.25 -0.22 2.61
N VAL A 89 -2.92 -0.08 1.33
CA VAL A 89 -3.26 1.09 0.53
C VAL A 89 -4.22 0.69 -0.56
N VAL A 90 -5.35 1.39 -0.63
CA VAL A 90 -6.36 1.22 -1.66
C VAL A 90 -6.26 2.38 -2.64
N LEU A 91 -6.07 2.08 -3.92
CA LEU A 91 -6.00 3.08 -4.99
C LEU A 91 -7.17 2.94 -5.97
N SER A 92 -7.79 4.06 -6.30
CA SER A 92 -8.80 4.19 -7.33
C SER A 92 -8.14 4.63 -8.64
N ILE A 93 -7.99 3.71 -9.59
CA ILE A 93 -7.27 3.91 -10.85
C ILE A 93 -8.22 3.70 -12.02
N ARG A 94 -8.28 4.65 -12.97
CA ARG A 94 -8.99 4.40 -14.24
C ARG A 94 -8.27 3.29 -15.00
N ALA A 95 -9.02 2.31 -15.48
CA ALA A 95 -8.51 1.16 -16.21
C ALA A 95 -9.31 0.91 -17.48
N ASP A 96 -8.71 0.14 -18.39
CA ASP A 96 -9.36 -0.33 -19.61
C ASP A 96 -9.13 -1.83 -19.77
N PHE A 97 -10.16 -2.51 -20.24
CA PHE A 97 -10.06 -3.87 -20.76
C PHE A 97 -9.73 -3.79 -22.25
N GLY A 98 -8.60 -4.40 -22.62
CA GLY A 98 -8.22 -4.62 -24.00
C GLY A 98 -9.19 -5.55 -24.74
N ASP A 99 -8.79 -5.98 -25.93
CA ASP A 99 -9.57 -6.97 -26.68
C ASP A 99 -9.54 -8.34 -26.01
N TYR A 100 -10.63 -9.10 -26.14
CA TYR A 100 -10.73 -10.43 -25.56
C TYR A 100 -9.66 -11.36 -26.14
N ASP A 101 -8.77 -11.84 -25.29
CA ASP A 101 -7.74 -12.81 -25.64
C ASP A 101 -8.30 -14.23 -25.44
N SER A 102 -8.70 -14.84 -26.54
CA SER A 102 -9.26 -16.20 -26.51
C SER A 102 -8.23 -17.30 -26.21
N ALA A 103 -6.94 -17.04 -26.37
CA ALA A 103 -5.88 -17.99 -26.07
C ALA A 103 -5.57 -17.99 -24.57
N ARG A 104 -5.63 -16.82 -23.93
CA ARG A 104 -5.42 -16.66 -22.49
C ARG A 104 -6.71 -16.75 -21.67
N GLY A 105 -7.88 -16.65 -22.32
CA GLY A 105 -9.19 -16.79 -21.68
C GLY A 105 -9.58 -15.58 -20.83
N GLY A 106 -9.45 -14.36 -21.36
CA GLY A 106 -9.79 -13.16 -20.61
C GLY A 106 -9.49 -11.84 -21.33
N PHE A 107 -9.59 -10.74 -20.60
CA PHE A 107 -9.27 -9.39 -21.09
C PHE A 107 -7.95 -8.89 -20.50
N PRO A 108 -6.97 -8.49 -21.33
CA PRO A 108 -5.79 -7.79 -20.86
C PRO A 108 -6.19 -6.48 -20.14
N VAL A 109 -5.55 -6.17 -19.01
CA VAL A 109 -5.81 -4.95 -18.24
C VAL A 109 -4.68 -3.95 -18.43
N SER A 110 -5.00 -2.75 -18.90
CA SER A 110 -4.01 -1.73 -19.31
C SER A 110 -3.12 -1.21 -18.18
N ILE A 111 -3.60 -1.21 -16.93
CA ILE A 111 -2.89 -0.66 -15.77
C ILE A 111 -1.84 -1.62 -15.17
N PHE A 112 -1.76 -2.86 -15.66
CA PHE A 112 -0.86 -3.89 -15.15
C PHE A 112 0.07 -4.39 -16.25
N THR A 113 1.20 -3.68 -16.38
CA THR A 113 2.28 -3.97 -17.32
C THR A 113 3.64 -3.95 -16.61
N PRO A 114 4.73 -4.46 -17.21
CA PRO A 114 6.05 -4.44 -16.59
C PRO A 114 6.57 -3.04 -16.23
N THR A 115 6.06 -2.02 -16.92
CA THR A 115 6.44 -0.60 -16.76
C THR A 115 5.38 0.22 -16.03
N SER A 116 4.29 -0.40 -15.61
CA SER A 116 3.22 0.28 -14.87
C SER A 116 3.75 0.81 -13.55
N ARG A 117 3.50 2.09 -13.34
CA ARG A 117 3.92 2.80 -12.13
C ARG A 117 2.91 3.88 -11.78
N LEU A 118 2.67 4.05 -10.48
CA LEU A 118 2.06 5.24 -9.94
C LEU A 118 3.16 6.28 -9.72
N PRO A 119 3.13 7.43 -10.41
CA PRO A 119 4.04 8.53 -10.10
C PRO A 119 3.71 9.09 -8.72
N LEU A 120 4.74 9.27 -7.90
CA LEU A 120 4.63 9.88 -6.57
C LEU A 120 5.46 11.16 -6.55
N SER A 121 5.27 11.95 -5.50
CA SER A 121 5.99 13.20 -5.27
C SER A 121 7.52 12.98 -5.23
N MET A 122 8.27 14.04 -5.55
CA MET A 122 9.73 14.08 -5.48
C MET A 122 10.45 13.05 -6.38
N GLY A 123 9.86 12.75 -7.55
CA GLY A 123 10.46 11.81 -8.51
C GLY A 123 10.38 10.34 -8.09
N ARG A 124 9.65 10.03 -7.01
CA ARG A 124 9.42 8.66 -6.53
C ARG A 124 8.35 7.98 -7.37
N SER A 125 8.31 6.66 -7.35
CA SER A 125 7.27 5.89 -8.06
C SER A 125 6.99 4.57 -7.36
N LEU A 126 5.73 4.17 -7.31
CA LEU A 126 5.29 2.85 -6.85
C LEU A 126 5.04 1.93 -8.04
N PHE A 127 5.64 0.76 -8.00
CA PHE A 127 5.50 -0.30 -9.00
C PHE A 127 4.73 -1.49 -8.42
N PHE A 128 3.95 -2.18 -9.26
CA PHE A 128 3.24 -3.40 -8.86
C PHE A 128 4.14 -4.62 -9.05
N ARG A 129 4.50 -5.28 -7.95
CA ARG A 129 5.48 -6.38 -7.94
C ARG A 129 4.94 -7.64 -8.63
N ASN A 130 3.69 -7.98 -8.37
CA ASN A 130 2.97 -9.14 -8.91
C ASN A 130 2.03 -8.75 -10.07
N TRP A 131 2.40 -7.75 -10.86
CA TRP A 131 1.54 -7.24 -11.95
C TRP A 131 1.09 -8.34 -12.93
N GLN A 132 1.91 -9.39 -13.14
CA GLN A 132 1.60 -10.49 -14.06
C GLN A 132 0.35 -11.28 -13.64
N ASP A 133 0.12 -11.40 -12.33
CA ASP A 133 -1.00 -12.17 -11.76
C ASP A 133 -2.33 -11.42 -11.90
N VAL A 134 -2.28 -10.12 -12.17
CA VAL A 134 -3.44 -9.23 -12.30
C VAL A 134 -3.56 -8.58 -13.69
N ALA A 135 -2.64 -8.90 -14.60
CA ALA A 135 -2.60 -8.35 -15.97
C ALA A 135 -3.71 -8.86 -16.90
N LEU A 136 -4.47 -9.87 -16.48
CA LEU A 136 -5.56 -10.46 -17.24
C LEU A 136 -6.79 -10.62 -16.35
N PHE A 137 -7.90 -10.00 -16.74
CA PHE A 137 -9.20 -10.28 -16.15
C PHE A 137 -9.76 -11.58 -16.75
N PRO A 138 -9.89 -12.67 -15.97
CA PRO A 138 -10.32 -13.95 -16.50
C PRO A 138 -11.82 -13.91 -16.86
N ALA A 139 -12.17 -14.44 -18.03
CA ALA A 139 -13.56 -14.59 -18.46
C ALA A 139 -13.67 -15.68 -19.54
N THR A 140 -14.68 -16.52 -19.45
CA THR A 140 -15.08 -17.39 -20.57
C THR A 140 -15.55 -16.55 -21.76
N ARG A 141 -15.72 -17.17 -22.93
CA ARG A 141 -16.18 -16.44 -24.13
C ARG A 141 -17.57 -15.83 -23.95
N ASP A 142 -18.48 -16.55 -23.31
CA ASP A 142 -19.86 -16.10 -23.12
C ASP A 142 -19.92 -14.99 -22.07
N GLU A 143 -19.19 -15.15 -20.96
CA GLU A 143 -18.99 -14.08 -19.97
C GLU A 143 -18.34 -12.86 -20.60
N GLY A 144 -17.33 -13.04 -21.44
CA GLY A 144 -16.65 -11.95 -22.12
C GLY A 144 -17.58 -11.14 -23.02
N ARG A 145 -18.47 -11.80 -23.78
CA ARG A 145 -19.49 -11.10 -24.56
C ARG A 145 -20.45 -10.32 -23.67
N ALA A 146 -20.94 -10.93 -22.59
CA ALA A 146 -21.84 -10.28 -21.64
C ALA A 146 -21.17 -9.06 -20.97
N LEU A 147 -19.90 -9.19 -20.57
CA LEU A 147 -19.11 -8.11 -20.01
C LEU A 147 -18.91 -6.97 -20.99
N ARG A 148 -18.60 -7.26 -22.26
CA ARG A 148 -18.43 -6.21 -23.29
C ARG A 148 -19.73 -5.44 -23.53
N GLN A 149 -20.87 -6.12 -23.51
CA GLN A 149 -22.19 -5.49 -23.60
C GLN A 149 -22.49 -4.64 -22.37
N LYS A 150 -22.18 -5.14 -21.17
CA LYS A 150 -22.38 -4.44 -19.90
C LYS A 150 -21.52 -3.18 -19.76
N ILE A 151 -20.25 -3.26 -20.17
CA ILE A 151 -19.32 -2.13 -20.14
C ILE A 151 -19.66 -1.14 -21.25
N GLY A 152 -20.00 -1.62 -22.46
CA GLY A 152 -20.38 -0.76 -23.57
C GLY A 152 -19.28 0.23 -23.93
N GLN A 153 -19.56 1.53 -23.73
CA GLN A 153 -18.62 2.65 -23.93
C GLN A 153 -18.08 3.21 -22.61
N ASP A 154 -18.49 2.67 -21.46
CA ASP A 154 -18.07 3.16 -20.16
C ASP A 154 -16.60 2.83 -19.91
N SER A 155 -15.90 3.74 -19.25
CA SER A 155 -14.57 3.46 -18.70
C SER A 155 -14.70 2.63 -17.42
N LEU A 156 -13.64 1.87 -17.10
CA LEU A 156 -13.56 1.13 -15.84
C LEU A 156 -12.83 1.95 -14.77
N LEU A 157 -13.25 1.72 -13.54
CA LEU A 157 -12.55 2.09 -12.32
C LEU A 157 -12.06 0.80 -11.66
N ALA A 158 -10.76 0.71 -11.47
CA ALA A 158 -10.10 -0.35 -10.72
C ALA A 158 -9.77 0.16 -9.32
N ARG A 159 -10.33 -0.48 -8.29
CA ARG A 159 -9.92 -0.33 -6.90
C ARG A 159 -8.85 -1.37 -6.62
N VAL A 160 -7.61 -0.92 -6.44
CA VAL A 160 -6.41 -1.75 -6.29
C VAL A 160 -5.97 -1.72 -4.83
N ASP A 161 -6.11 -2.85 -4.15
CA ASP A 161 -5.65 -3.01 -2.77
C ASP A 161 -4.18 -3.47 -2.80
N ILE A 162 -3.30 -2.74 -2.13
CA ILE A 162 -1.84 -2.88 -2.17
C ILE A 162 -1.32 -3.02 -0.75
N ARG A 163 -0.42 -3.97 -0.53
CA ARG A 163 0.26 -4.22 0.74
C ARG A 163 1.72 -4.56 0.53
N ASP A 164 2.47 -4.76 1.62
CA ASP A 164 3.91 -5.08 1.59
C ASP A 164 4.66 -4.11 0.67
N ILE A 165 4.42 -2.81 0.89
CA ILE A 165 5.10 -1.75 0.16
C ILE A 165 6.51 -1.66 0.72
N ARG A 166 7.50 -1.70 -0.17
CA ARG A 166 8.92 -1.68 0.19
C ARG A 166 9.76 -0.95 -0.83
N LYS A 167 10.96 -0.53 -0.44
CA LYS A 167 11.93 0.06 -1.35
C LYS A 167 12.32 -0.95 -2.43
N SER A 168 12.32 -0.54 -3.69
CA SER A 168 12.76 -1.38 -4.79
C SER A 168 14.27 -1.62 -4.68
N ARG A 169 14.68 -2.88 -4.87
CA ARG A 169 16.10 -3.25 -4.95
C ARG A 169 16.71 -2.98 -6.32
N THR A 170 15.88 -2.80 -7.35
CA THR A 170 16.31 -2.73 -8.75
C THR A 170 16.06 -1.37 -9.40
N ARG A 171 15.19 -0.54 -8.83
CA ARG A 171 14.80 0.76 -9.37
C ARG A 171 15.19 1.86 -8.38
N SER A 172 16.16 2.70 -8.77
CA SER A 172 16.54 3.87 -7.97
C SER A 172 15.34 4.80 -7.77
N GLY A 173 15.06 5.20 -6.53
CA GLY A 173 13.89 6.01 -6.16
C GLY A 173 12.54 5.30 -6.35
N GLY A 174 12.55 4.00 -6.63
CA GLY A 174 11.35 3.19 -6.82
C GLY A 174 10.95 2.44 -5.56
N TYR A 175 9.64 2.24 -5.39
CA TYR A 175 9.05 1.38 -4.38
C TYR A 175 8.20 0.32 -5.07
N GLU A 176 8.01 -0.80 -4.41
CA GLU A 176 7.28 -1.95 -4.93
C GLU A 176 6.20 -2.34 -3.93
N GLY A 177 4.96 -2.45 -4.40
CA GLY A 177 3.83 -2.95 -3.63
C GLY A 177 3.30 -4.25 -4.23
N HIS A 178 2.72 -5.10 -3.37
CA HIS A 178 2.02 -6.30 -3.78
C HIS A 178 0.53 -6.02 -3.89
N VAL A 179 -0.05 -6.25 -5.07
CA VAL A 179 -1.50 -6.17 -5.27
C VAL A 179 -2.15 -7.36 -4.58
N ALA A 180 -2.99 -7.11 -3.59
CA ALA A 180 -3.74 -8.12 -2.85
C ALA A 180 -5.12 -8.39 -3.47
N ARG A 181 -5.72 -7.38 -4.09
CA ARG A 181 -7.02 -7.47 -4.76
C ARG A 181 -7.16 -6.36 -5.78
N VAL A 182 -7.90 -6.63 -6.85
CA VAL A 182 -8.39 -5.60 -7.76
C VAL A 182 -9.88 -5.79 -7.94
N THR A 183 -10.67 -4.76 -7.63
CA THR A 183 -12.11 -4.74 -7.91
C THR A 183 -12.38 -3.79 -9.06
N TYR A 184 -13.07 -4.27 -10.09
CA TYR A 184 -13.44 -3.48 -11.26
C TYR A 184 -14.91 -3.09 -11.17
N SER A 185 -15.18 -1.83 -11.48
CA SER A 185 -16.52 -1.28 -11.67
C SER A 185 -16.51 -0.38 -12.90
N THR A 186 -17.67 -0.14 -13.49
CA THR A 186 -17.85 0.97 -14.42
C THR A 186 -17.72 2.29 -13.65
N THR A 187 -17.32 3.36 -14.34
CA THR A 187 -17.30 4.71 -13.74
C THR A 187 -18.67 5.20 -13.25
N THR A 188 -19.76 4.58 -13.70
CA THR A 188 -21.13 4.82 -13.23
C THR A 188 -21.51 4.00 -11.99
N GLY A 189 -20.60 3.14 -11.50
CA GLY A 189 -20.72 2.40 -10.24
C GLY A 189 -21.19 0.94 -10.37
N SER A 190 -21.47 0.45 -11.58
CA SER A 190 -21.83 -0.95 -11.78
C SER A 190 -20.61 -1.86 -11.62
N GLU A 191 -20.63 -2.78 -10.65
CA GLU A 191 -19.56 -3.75 -10.43
C GLU A 191 -19.39 -4.70 -11.63
N ILE A 192 -18.15 -4.93 -12.03
CA ILE A 192 -17.76 -5.84 -13.13
C ILE A 192 -17.26 -7.17 -12.58
N GLY A 193 -16.44 -7.13 -11.53
CA GLY A 193 -15.90 -8.31 -10.86
C GLY A 193 -14.56 -8.00 -10.21
N GLN A 194 -13.84 -9.03 -9.76
CA GLN A 194 -12.58 -8.87 -9.04
C GLN A 194 -11.52 -9.90 -9.46
N ILE A 195 -10.25 -9.53 -9.25
CA ILE A 195 -9.10 -10.43 -9.32
C ILE A 195 -8.48 -10.49 -7.92
N ILE A 196 -8.30 -11.70 -7.39
CA ILE A 196 -7.56 -11.96 -6.17
C ILE A 196 -6.34 -12.80 -6.56
N PRO A 197 -5.15 -12.21 -6.71
CA PRO A 197 -3.94 -12.96 -7.03
C PRO A 197 -3.57 -13.89 -5.86
N PRO A 198 -2.77 -14.95 -6.11
CA PRO A 198 -2.27 -15.81 -5.05
C PRO A 198 -1.57 -15.01 -3.95
N ASP A 199 -1.83 -15.37 -2.69
CA ASP A 199 -1.16 -14.75 -1.53
C ASP A 199 0.26 -15.31 -1.33
N ALA A 200 1.03 -15.31 -2.40
CA ALA A 200 2.45 -15.63 -2.36
C ALA A 200 3.22 -14.32 -2.24
N ILE A 201 3.17 -13.70 -1.06
CA ILE A 201 4.19 -12.70 -0.70
C ILE A 201 5.49 -13.50 -0.61
N ALA A 202 6.22 -13.56 -1.72
CA ALA A 202 7.46 -14.30 -1.81
C ALA A 202 8.34 -13.87 -0.63
N ALA A 203 8.58 -14.82 0.28
CA ALA A 203 9.55 -14.65 1.34
C ALA A 203 10.84 -14.17 0.68
N ASP A 204 11.44 -13.13 1.26
CA ASP A 204 12.72 -12.59 0.79
C ASP A 204 13.67 -13.77 0.54
N PRO A 205 14.34 -13.88 -0.64
CA PRO A 205 15.31 -14.95 -0.88
C PRO A 205 16.39 -15.02 0.22
N ALA A 206 16.63 -13.94 0.97
CA ALA A 206 17.48 -13.96 2.17
C ALA A 206 16.91 -14.79 3.34
N VAL A 207 15.59 -14.88 3.50
CA VAL A 207 14.92 -15.68 4.54
C VAL A 207 14.93 -17.17 4.19
N VAL A 208 14.85 -17.51 2.90
CA VAL A 208 14.91 -18.91 2.43
C VAL A 208 16.32 -19.50 2.62
N ALA A 209 17.38 -18.70 2.44
CA ALA A 209 18.75 -19.14 2.70
C ALA A 209 18.98 -19.46 4.18
N ALA A 210 18.48 -18.63 5.10
CA ALA A 210 18.62 -18.83 6.54
C ALA A 210 17.85 -20.05 7.09
N GLN A 211 16.76 -20.45 6.43
CA GLN A 211 16.00 -21.66 6.81
C GLN A 211 16.60 -22.95 6.24
N THR A 212 17.38 -22.86 5.15
CA THR A 212 18.05 -24.03 4.55
C THR A 212 19.36 -24.36 5.27
N GLU A 213 20.00 -23.41 5.95
CA GLU A 213 21.20 -23.66 6.76
C GLU A 213 20.90 -24.14 8.20
N ALA A 214 19.63 -24.09 8.63
CA ALA A 214 19.20 -24.53 9.95
C ALA A 214 18.49 -25.91 9.97
N ALA A 215 18.48 -26.62 8.83
CA ALA A 215 17.85 -27.94 8.66
C ALA A 215 18.87 -29.07 8.50
#